data_AF-A0A520X0B7-F1
#
_entry.id   AF-A0A520X0B7-F1
#
_cell.length_a   1.000
_cell.length_b   1.000
_cell.length_c   1.000
_cell.angle_alpha   90.00
_cell.angle_beta   90.00
_cell.angle_gamma   90.00
#
_symmetry.space_group_name_H-M   'P 1'
#
loop_
_entity.id
_entity.type
_entity.pdbx_description
1 polymer ?
#
loop_
_entity_poly.entity_id
_entity_poly.type
_entity_poly.pdbx_seq_one_letter_code
_entity_poly.pdbx_strand_id
1 'polypeptide(L)'
;MSPAFLILLALGLGLIGWLAGRARAWTFVRKADAAIISARPIYHAWYVALWVAVPLLLFAIAWSALAPTLVMQSVLASPEASQLPAFSFVRDTLLSEARAVANGSASTVFNPNARPLVAPFREAMNFYNWIGFGLGLSIALICGVWAYTRLKPDFRARSRVEKLIMAVLLMASLVAILTTFGILASLVFE
;
A
#
# COMPACT_ATOMS: atom_id res chain seq x y z
N MET A 1 -10.36 -2.36 4.26
CA MET A 1 -10.24 -1.48 3.08
C MET A 1 -9.78 -2.37 1.96
N SER A 2 -10.36 -2.30 0.77
CA SER A 2 -9.83 -3.10 -0.34
C SER A 2 -8.37 -2.70 -0.59
N PRO A 3 -7.41 -3.64 -0.65
CA PRO A 3 -6.02 -3.33 -1.01
C PRO A 3 -5.93 -2.55 -2.33
N ALA A 4 -6.86 -2.82 -3.25
CA ALA A 4 -6.97 -2.10 -4.51
C ALA A 4 -7.15 -0.59 -4.32
N PHE A 5 -7.86 -0.14 -3.28
CA PHE A 5 -8.06 1.29 -3.04
C PHE A 5 -6.76 2.00 -2.68
N LEU A 6 -5.91 1.41 -1.83
CA LEU A 6 -4.62 1.99 -1.47
C LEU A 6 -3.65 1.99 -2.66
N ILE A 7 -3.69 0.95 -3.50
CA ILE A 7 -2.90 0.88 -4.73
C ILE A 7 -3.36 1.97 -5.71
N LEU A 8 -4.66 2.14 -5.93
CA LEU A 8 -5.21 3.19 -6.78
C LEU A 8 -4.87 4.58 -6.25
N LEU A 9 -4.93 4.78 -4.92
CA LEU A 9 -4.49 6.01 -4.27
C LEU A 9 -3.01 6.28 -4.54
N ALA A 10 -2.15 5.26 -4.44
CA ALA A 10 -0.72 5.37 -4.74
C ALA A 10 -0.45 5.75 -6.20
N LEU A 11 -1.16 5.14 -7.14
CA LEU A 11 -1.05 5.46 -8.56
C LEU A 11 -1.56 6.88 -8.86
N GLY A 12 -2.71 7.27 -8.30
CA GLY A 12 -3.29 8.60 -8.49
C GLY A 12 -2.39 9.70 -7.92
N LEU A 13 -1.94 9.56 -6.68
CA LEU A 13 -1.03 10.53 -6.04
C LEU A 13 0.35 10.54 -6.72
N GLY A 14 0.83 9.38 -7.18
CA GLY A 14 2.04 9.26 -7.97
C GLY A 14 1.95 10.03 -9.29
N LEU A 15 0.80 9.95 -9.98
CA LEU A 15 0.53 10.70 -11.22
C LEU A 15 0.46 12.21 -10.97
N ILE A 16 -0.16 12.64 -9.87
CA ILE A 16 -0.16 14.05 -9.44
C ILE A 16 1.27 14.52 -9.18
N GLY A 17 2.07 13.73 -8.45
CA GLY A 17 3.48 14.00 -8.21
C GLY A 17 4.29 14.10 -9.50
N TRP A 18 4.02 13.22 -10.47
CA TRP A 18 4.65 13.25 -11.80
C TRP A 18 4.34 14.56 -12.54
N LEU A 19 3.06 14.96 -12.59
CA LEU A 19 2.63 16.21 -13.24
C LEU A 19 3.26 17.43 -12.56
N ALA A 20 3.27 17.47 -11.23
CA ALA A 20 3.88 18.56 -10.46
C ALA A 20 5.40 18.65 -10.69
N GLY A 21 6.10 17.51 -10.66
CA GLY A 21 7.54 17.44 -10.93
C GLY A 21 7.87 17.87 -12.36
N ARG A 22 7.04 17.46 -13.34
CA ARG A 22 7.18 17.88 -14.74
C ARG A 22 6.98 19.37 -14.91
N ALA A 23 5.91 19.93 -14.32
CA ALA A 23 5.61 21.36 -14.39
C ALA A 23 6.74 22.21 -13.82
N ARG A 24 7.29 21.83 -12.66
CA ARG A 24 8.44 22.52 -12.05
C ARG A 24 9.69 22.41 -12.92
N ALA A 25 10.00 21.24 -13.47
CA ALA A 25 11.18 21.06 -14.32
C ALA A 25 11.12 21.90 -15.61
N TRP A 26 9.94 22.13 -16.18
CA TRP A 26 9.75 23.06 -17.30
C TRP A 26 10.09 24.51 -16.94
N THR A 27 9.90 24.93 -15.69
CA THR A 27 10.30 26.28 -15.26
C THR A 27 11.82 26.47 -15.27
N PHE A 28 12.59 25.39 -15.07
CA PHE A 28 14.04 25.43 -15.15
C PHE A 28 14.52 25.60 -16.59
N VAL A 29 13.90 24.88 -17.53
CA VAL A 29 14.22 25.02 -18.97
C VAL A 29 13.94 26.43 -19.48
N ARG A 30 12.92 27.11 -18.96
CA ARG A 30 12.57 28.48 -19.36
C ARG A 30 13.48 29.56 -18.75
N LYS A 31 14.16 29.29 -17.63
CA LYS A 31 14.91 30.28 -16.84
C LYS A 31 16.42 30.07 -16.82
N ALA A 32 16.90 28.86 -17.07
CA ALA A 32 18.31 28.51 -16.94
C ALA A 32 18.99 28.46 -18.31
N ASP A 33 20.25 28.88 -18.37
CA ASP A 33 21.14 28.56 -19.48
C ASP A 33 21.22 27.05 -19.66
N ALA A 34 21.21 26.59 -20.92
CA ALA A 34 21.23 25.18 -21.27
C ALA A 34 22.41 24.40 -20.64
N ALA A 35 23.49 25.11 -20.28
CA ALA A 35 24.68 24.55 -19.63
C ALA A 35 24.44 24.04 -18.19
N ILE A 36 23.38 24.48 -17.49
CA ILE A 36 23.16 24.16 -16.06
C ILE A 36 22.18 22.99 -15.89
N ILE A 37 21.51 22.54 -16.96
CA ILE A 37 20.45 21.54 -16.89
C ILE A 37 21.05 20.13 -16.97
N SER A 38 21.12 19.44 -15.83
CA SER A 38 21.73 18.11 -15.73
C SER A 38 20.82 16.94 -16.15
N ALA A 39 19.50 17.15 -16.25
CA ALA A 39 18.55 16.10 -16.62
C ALA A 39 17.31 16.64 -17.36
N ARG A 40 16.73 15.82 -18.25
CA ARG A 40 15.49 16.17 -18.96
C ARG A 40 14.30 16.26 -17.98
N PRO A 41 13.30 17.12 -18.24
CA PRO A 41 12.13 17.30 -17.39
C PRO A 41 11.38 16.01 -17.00
N ILE A 42 11.40 15.01 -17.89
CA ILE A 42 10.76 13.72 -17.64
C ILE A 42 11.41 12.92 -16.49
N TYR A 43 12.72 13.05 -16.26
CA TYR A 43 13.40 12.36 -15.16
C TYR A 43 13.05 12.96 -13.80
N HIS A 44 12.84 14.28 -13.74
CA HIS A 44 12.36 14.96 -12.53
C HIS A 44 10.93 14.54 -12.18
N ALA A 45 10.08 14.39 -13.18
CA ALA A 45 8.72 13.88 -13.01
C ALA A 45 8.70 12.45 -12.45
N TRP A 46 9.49 11.54 -13.04
CA TRP A 46 9.64 10.17 -12.55
C TRP A 46 10.23 10.09 -11.15
N TYR A 47 11.20 10.95 -10.83
CA TYR A 47 11.77 11.00 -9.48
C TYR A 47 10.72 11.32 -8.41
N VAL A 48 9.89 12.35 -8.62
CA VAL A 48 8.82 12.71 -7.67
C VAL A 48 7.76 11.61 -7.62
N ALA A 49 7.35 11.07 -8.76
CA ALA A 49 6.36 9.99 -8.83
C ALA A 49 6.82 8.74 -8.05
N LEU A 50 8.07 8.33 -8.22
CA LEU A 50 8.65 7.18 -7.52
C LEU A 50 8.75 7.42 -6.02
N TRP A 51 9.12 8.63 -5.59
CA TRP A 51 9.18 8.97 -4.17
C TRP A 51 7.80 9.04 -3.51
N VAL A 52 6.72 9.26 -4.26
CA VAL A 52 5.36 9.15 -3.73
C VAL A 52 4.87 7.71 -3.76
N ALA A 53 5.02 7.04 -4.91
CA ALA A 53 4.46 5.71 -5.14
C ALA A 53 5.16 4.64 -4.29
N VAL A 54 6.49 4.61 -4.23
CA VAL A 54 7.23 3.52 -3.56
C VAL A 54 6.94 3.49 -2.05
N PRO A 55 7.08 4.58 -1.28
CA PRO A 55 6.77 4.56 0.16
C PRO A 55 5.29 4.25 0.44
N LEU A 56 4.38 4.78 -0.38
CA LEU A 56 2.95 4.52 -0.20
C LEU A 56 2.58 3.06 -0.52
N LEU A 57 3.20 2.45 -1.54
CA LEU A 57 3.02 1.03 -1.84
C LEU A 57 3.58 0.14 -0.72
N LEU A 58 4.75 0.45 -0.19
CA LEU A 58 5.32 -0.26 0.96
C LEU A 58 4.39 -0.17 2.17
N PHE A 59 3.86 1.02 2.44
CA PHE A 59 2.86 1.22 3.48
C PHE A 59 1.58 0.40 3.20
N ALA A 60 1.07 0.40 1.97
CA ALA A 60 -0.13 -0.36 1.62
C ALA A 60 0.05 -1.87 1.85
N ILE A 61 1.21 -2.42 1.50
CA ILE A 61 1.57 -3.83 1.76
C ILE A 61 1.60 -4.08 3.28
N ALA A 62 2.33 -3.25 4.03
CA ALA A 62 2.43 -3.40 5.48
C ALA A 62 1.05 -3.29 6.16
N TRP A 63 0.25 -2.29 5.78
CA TRP A 63 -1.09 -2.05 6.31
C TRP A 63 -2.05 -3.19 5.96
N SER A 64 -1.96 -3.77 4.76
CA SER A 64 -2.78 -4.93 4.39
C SER A 64 -2.49 -6.18 5.24
N ALA A 65 -1.26 -6.32 5.74
CA ALA A 65 -0.89 -7.39 6.66
C ALA A 65 -1.28 -7.07 8.11
N LEU A 66 -1.19 -5.80 8.53
CA LEU A 66 -1.44 -5.38 9.92
C LEU A 66 -2.92 -5.16 10.24
N ALA A 67 -3.68 -4.54 9.33
CA ALA A 67 -5.05 -4.11 9.59
C ALA A 67 -6.02 -5.26 9.96
N PRO A 68 -5.97 -6.46 9.33
CA PRO A 68 -6.85 -7.57 9.71
C PRO A 68 -6.66 -8.01 11.17
N THR A 69 -5.42 -7.97 11.65
CA THR A 69 -5.06 -8.33 13.03
C THR A 69 -5.57 -7.28 14.01
N LEU A 70 -5.39 -5.99 13.70
CA LEU A 70 -5.91 -4.89 14.52
C LEU A 70 -7.44 -4.92 14.62
N VAL A 71 -8.11 -5.15 13.49
CA VAL A 71 -9.57 -5.35 13.45
C VAL A 71 -9.97 -6.52 14.35
N MET A 72 -9.30 -7.67 14.23
CA MET A 72 -9.61 -8.83 15.08
C MET A 72 -9.45 -8.52 16.57
N GLN A 73 -8.34 -7.88 16.96
CA GLN A 73 -8.11 -7.49 18.35
C GLN A 73 -9.19 -6.54 18.87
N SER A 74 -9.62 -5.57 18.08
CA SER A 74 -10.69 -4.65 18.46
C SER A 74 -12.05 -5.35 18.62
N VAL A 75 -12.36 -6.33 17.76
CA VAL A 75 -13.59 -7.13 17.89
C VAL A 75 -13.54 -8.02 19.13
N LEU A 76 -12.39 -8.64 19.41
CA LEU A 76 -12.24 -9.49 20.60
C LEU A 76 -12.28 -8.70 21.92
N ALA A 77 -12.02 -7.39 21.88
CA ALA A 77 -12.19 -6.49 23.01
C ALA A 77 -13.65 -6.01 23.18
N SER A 78 -14.54 -6.31 22.23
CA SER A 78 -15.93 -5.87 22.30
C SER A 78 -16.76 -6.74 23.27
N PRO A 79 -17.83 -6.21 23.88
CA PRO A 79 -18.67 -6.98 24.80
C PRO A 79 -19.27 -8.24 24.16
N GLU A 80 -19.58 -8.18 22.86
CA GLU A 80 -20.18 -9.28 22.09
C GLU A 80 -19.24 -10.48 22.00
N ALA A 81 -17.92 -10.26 22.02
CA ALA A 81 -16.93 -11.33 22.04
C ALA A 81 -16.94 -12.13 23.35
N SER A 82 -17.52 -11.60 24.43
CA SER A 82 -17.63 -12.31 25.72
C SER A 82 -18.59 -13.50 25.67
N GLN A 83 -19.48 -13.54 24.67
CA GLN A 83 -20.43 -14.64 24.46
C GLN A 83 -19.87 -15.74 23.56
N LEU A 84 -18.62 -15.62 23.10
CA LEU A 84 -18.00 -16.59 22.22
C LEU A 84 -17.77 -17.92 22.97
N PRO A 85 -18.04 -19.07 22.33
CA PRO A 85 -17.74 -20.38 22.90
C PRO A 85 -16.26 -20.51 23.25
N ALA A 86 -15.97 -21.22 24.35
CA ALA A 86 -14.59 -21.51 24.76
C ALA A 86 -13.85 -22.43 23.75
N PHE A 87 -14.59 -23.20 22.96
CA PHE A 87 -14.03 -24.09 21.95
C PHE A 87 -13.52 -23.32 20.73
N SER A 88 -12.22 -23.41 20.46
CA SER A 88 -11.52 -22.60 19.45
C SER A 88 -12.11 -22.72 18.04
N PHE A 89 -12.42 -23.94 17.59
CA PHE A 89 -12.92 -24.15 16.23
C PHE A 89 -14.26 -23.45 15.98
N VAL A 90 -15.22 -23.57 16.90
CA VAL A 90 -16.53 -22.92 16.77
C VAL A 90 -16.39 -21.39 16.86
N ARG A 91 -15.47 -20.91 17.70
CA ARG A 91 -15.18 -19.48 17.78
C ARG A 91 -14.63 -18.94 16.45
N ASP A 92 -13.69 -19.63 15.84
CA ASP A 92 -13.06 -19.20 14.59
C ASP A 92 -14.03 -19.23 13.40
N THR A 93 -14.95 -20.21 13.36
CA THR A 93 -16.01 -20.24 12.35
C THR A 93 -16.96 -19.05 12.51
N LEU A 94 -17.42 -18.76 13.72
CA LEU A 94 -18.29 -17.60 13.98
C LEU A 94 -17.61 -16.26 13.61
N LEU A 95 -16.33 -16.10 13.97
CA LEU A 95 -15.56 -14.88 13.67
C LEU A 95 -15.30 -14.71 12.17
N SER A 96 -14.95 -15.79 11.46
CA SER A 96 -14.71 -15.74 10.02
C SER A 96 -15.99 -15.47 9.22
N GLU A 97 -17.12 -16.02 9.65
CA GLU A 97 -18.43 -15.80 9.05
C GLU A 97 -18.92 -14.35 9.26
N ALA A 98 -18.84 -13.84 10.48
CA ALA A 98 -19.17 -12.45 10.78
C ALA A 98 -18.29 -11.47 9.98
N ARG A 99 -17.00 -11.77 9.86
CA ARG A 99 -16.06 -11.00 9.03
C ARG A 99 -16.44 -11.03 7.54
N ALA A 100 -16.86 -12.18 7.01
CA ALA A 100 -17.27 -12.33 5.61
C ALA A 100 -18.55 -11.55 5.28
N VAL A 101 -19.46 -11.40 6.24
CA VAL A 101 -20.63 -10.53 6.05
C VAL A 101 -20.26 -9.06 6.22
N ALA A 102 -19.40 -8.74 7.19
CA ALA A 102 -18.98 -7.37 7.45
C ALA A 102 -18.18 -6.76 6.29
N ASN A 103 -17.34 -7.55 5.61
CA ASN A 103 -16.56 -7.09 4.45
C ASN A 103 -17.32 -7.19 3.11
N GLY A 104 -18.56 -7.70 3.11
CA GLY A 104 -19.40 -7.83 1.92
C GLY A 104 -19.14 -9.06 1.05
N SER A 105 -18.31 -10.01 1.48
CA SER A 105 -18.10 -11.29 0.79
C SER A 105 -19.29 -12.27 0.92
N ALA A 106 -20.13 -12.08 1.93
CA ALA A 106 -21.36 -12.83 2.15
C ALA A 106 -22.53 -11.87 2.47
N SER A 107 -23.74 -12.23 2.07
CA SER A 107 -24.94 -11.42 2.29
C SER A 107 -25.56 -11.64 3.67
N THR A 108 -25.43 -12.83 4.23
CA THR A 108 -26.05 -13.20 5.51
C THR A 108 -25.17 -14.14 6.31
N VAL A 109 -25.42 -14.17 7.62
CA VAL A 109 -24.80 -15.13 8.54
C VAL A 109 -25.75 -16.34 8.66
N PHE A 110 -25.22 -17.53 8.38
CA PHE A 110 -25.82 -18.84 8.62
C PHE A 110 -25.99 -19.13 10.12
N ASN A 111 -24.97 -18.86 10.93
CA ASN A 111 -25.04 -19.06 12.38
C ASN A 111 -25.65 -17.85 13.10
N PRO A 112 -26.76 -18.00 13.85
CA PRO A 112 -27.38 -16.88 14.58
C PRO A 112 -26.41 -16.20 15.55
N ASN A 113 -25.51 -16.98 16.16
CA ASN A 113 -24.51 -16.51 17.13
C ASN A 113 -23.43 -15.61 16.52
N ALA A 114 -23.24 -15.61 15.18
CA ALA A 114 -22.27 -14.74 14.52
C ALA A 114 -22.88 -13.39 14.09
N ARG A 115 -24.21 -13.25 14.06
CA ARG A 115 -24.90 -11.98 13.76
C ARG A 115 -24.48 -10.80 14.65
N PRO A 116 -24.38 -10.93 15.99
CA PRO A 116 -24.01 -9.80 16.84
C PRO A 116 -22.57 -9.30 16.58
N LEU A 117 -21.68 -10.16 16.05
CA LEU A 117 -20.29 -9.80 15.77
C LEU A 117 -20.13 -8.97 14.48
N VAL A 118 -21.13 -8.96 13.59
CA VAL A 118 -21.05 -8.26 12.30
C VAL A 118 -20.91 -6.74 12.48
N ALA A 119 -21.65 -6.15 13.43
CA ALA A 119 -21.59 -4.71 13.70
C ALA A 119 -20.23 -4.28 14.25
N PRO A 120 -19.67 -4.91 15.31
CA PRO A 120 -18.31 -4.67 15.77
C PRO A 120 -17.25 -4.81 14.67
N PHE A 121 -17.37 -5.83 13.81
CA PHE A 121 -16.47 -5.97 12.67
C PHE A 121 -16.58 -4.80 11.70
N ARG A 122 -17.80 -4.35 11.37
CA ARG A 122 -18.00 -3.24 10.43
C ARG A 122 -17.48 -1.91 11.00
N GLU A 123 -17.71 -1.65 12.27
CA GLU A 123 -17.21 -0.46 12.97
C GLU A 123 -15.68 -0.47 13.04
N ALA A 124 -15.08 -1.57 13.49
CA ALA A 124 -13.64 -1.75 13.52
C ALA A 124 -13.01 -1.59 12.13
N MET A 125 -13.57 -2.25 11.12
CA MET A 125 -13.09 -2.12 9.74
C MET A 125 -13.17 -0.66 9.28
N ASN A 126 -14.28 0.04 9.50
CA ASN A 126 -14.42 1.44 9.10
C ASN A 126 -13.41 2.34 9.81
N PHE A 127 -13.20 2.15 11.10
CA PHE A 127 -12.21 2.90 11.88
C PHE A 127 -10.79 2.73 11.32
N TYR A 128 -10.34 1.48 11.16
CA TYR A 128 -9.00 1.22 10.61
C TYR A 128 -8.87 1.57 9.13
N ASN A 129 -9.96 1.61 8.37
CA ASN A 129 -9.95 2.13 7.00
C ASN A 129 -9.64 3.63 6.97
N TRP A 130 -10.29 4.42 7.83
CA TRP A 130 -10.03 5.85 7.92
C TRP A 130 -8.61 6.14 8.40
N ILE A 131 -8.11 5.37 9.36
CA ILE A 131 -6.71 5.46 9.81
C ILE A 131 -5.76 5.14 8.65
N GLY A 132 -5.96 4.02 7.96
CA GLY A 132 -5.14 3.63 6.82
C GLY A 132 -5.12 4.67 5.71
N PHE A 133 -6.29 5.25 5.41
CA PHE A 133 -6.41 6.35 4.46
C PHE A 133 -5.64 7.60 4.91
N GLY A 134 -5.85 8.04 6.16
CA GLY A 134 -5.20 9.23 6.70
C GLY A 134 -3.68 9.10 6.74
N LEU A 135 -3.16 7.95 7.20
CA LEU A 135 -1.73 7.64 7.19
C LEU A 135 -1.17 7.57 5.78
N GLY A 136 -1.83 6.85 4.87
CA GLY A 136 -1.40 6.72 3.48
C GLY A 136 -1.32 8.08 2.78
N LEU A 137 -2.36 8.92 2.95
CA LEU A 137 -2.38 10.27 2.40
C LEU A 137 -1.25 11.13 2.98
N SER A 138 -1.04 11.06 4.29
CA SER A 138 0.02 11.81 4.98
C SER A 138 1.41 11.42 4.46
N ILE A 139 1.69 10.13 4.33
CA ILE A 139 2.96 9.61 3.78
C ILE A 139 3.18 10.13 2.35
N ALA A 140 2.17 10.02 1.50
CA ALA A 140 2.26 10.48 0.11
C ALA A 140 2.52 11.98 0.01
N LEU A 141 1.85 12.79 0.83
CA LEU A 141 2.06 14.24 0.88
C LEU A 141 3.47 14.58 1.38
N ILE A 142 3.92 13.97 2.48
CA ILE A 142 5.25 14.22 3.05
C ILE A 142 6.34 13.86 2.03
N CYS A 143 6.27 12.66 1.46
CA CYS A 143 7.26 12.22 0.47
C CYS A 143 7.20 13.03 -0.82
N GLY A 144 5.99 13.39 -1.27
CA GLY A 144 5.79 14.22 -2.46
C GLY A 144 6.34 15.64 -2.29
N VAL A 145 6.02 16.31 -1.18
CA VAL A 145 6.54 17.65 -0.86
C VAL A 145 8.06 17.61 -0.68
N TRP A 146 8.59 16.60 -0.01
CA TRP A 146 10.02 16.44 0.17
C TRP A 146 10.76 16.22 -1.16
N ALA A 147 10.25 15.34 -2.03
CA ALA A 147 10.84 15.12 -3.35
C ALA A 147 10.71 16.35 -4.25
N TYR A 148 9.58 17.05 -4.19
CA TYR A 148 9.34 18.27 -4.95
C TYR A 148 10.29 19.39 -4.53
N THR A 149 10.45 19.63 -3.22
CA THR A 149 11.34 20.69 -2.68
C THR A 149 12.82 20.46 -3.04
N ARG A 150 13.24 19.20 -3.18
CA ARG A 150 14.60 18.82 -3.60
C ARG A 150 14.91 19.06 -5.08
N LEU A 151 13.91 19.36 -5.92
CA LEU A 151 14.14 19.62 -7.35
C LEU A 151 14.92 20.93 -7.56
N LYS A 152 16.12 20.80 -8.14
CA LYS A 152 17.00 21.90 -8.57
C LYS A 152 17.44 21.69 -10.03
N PRO A 153 17.85 22.73 -10.77
CA PRO A 153 18.33 22.61 -12.16
C PRO A 153 19.52 21.64 -12.31
N ASP A 154 20.45 21.65 -11.35
CA ASP A 154 21.63 20.77 -11.31
C ASP A 154 21.34 19.39 -10.66
N PHE A 155 20.07 19.07 -10.38
CA PHE A 155 19.74 17.80 -9.76
C PHE A 155 19.82 16.64 -10.76
N ARG A 156 20.78 15.72 -10.53
CA ARG A 156 21.02 14.51 -11.35
C ARG A 156 19.91 13.46 -11.15
N ALA A 157 18.69 13.75 -11.61
CA ALA A 157 17.53 12.88 -11.48
C ALA A 157 17.70 11.53 -12.19
N ARG A 158 18.39 11.52 -13.35
CA ARG A 158 18.59 10.33 -14.17
C ARG A 158 19.26 9.17 -13.40
N SER A 159 20.40 9.43 -12.76
CA SER A 159 21.15 8.38 -12.06
C SER A 159 20.41 7.81 -10.85
N ARG A 160 19.54 8.61 -10.21
CA ARG A 160 18.70 8.14 -9.09
C ARG A 160 17.58 7.23 -9.58
N VAL A 161 16.90 7.61 -10.67
CA VAL A 161 15.85 6.80 -11.29
C VAL A 161 16.42 5.50 -11.86
N GLU A 162 17.56 5.55 -12.56
CA GLU A 162 18.23 4.36 -13.10
C GLU A 162 18.64 3.38 -12.01
N LYS A 163 19.23 3.85 -10.91
CA LYS A 163 19.59 2.99 -9.76
C LYS A 163 18.36 2.31 -9.15
N LEU A 164 17.23 3.00 -9.08
CA LEU A 164 15.99 2.44 -8.54
C LEU A 164 15.43 1.37 -9.47
N ILE A 165 15.37 1.63 -10.78
CA ILE A 165 14.93 0.66 -11.79
C ILE A 165 15.83 -0.59 -11.75
N MET A 166 17.15 -0.40 -11.69
CA MET A 166 18.11 -1.50 -11.61
C MET A 166 17.90 -2.36 -10.35
N ALA A 167 17.64 -1.73 -9.19
CA ALA A 167 17.32 -2.44 -7.96
C ALA A 167 16.02 -3.26 -8.07
N VAL A 168 14.97 -2.69 -8.68
CA VAL A 168 13.70 -3.40 -8.91
C VAL A 168 13.90 -4.59 -9.84
N LEU A 169 14.63 -4.42 -10.94
CA LEU A 169 14.92 -5.51 -11.88
C LEU A 169 15.73 -6.64 -11.22
N LEU A 170 16.70 -6.29 -10.37
CA LEU A 170 17.50 -7.26 -9.62
C LEU A 170 16.61 -8.06 -8.66
N MET A 171 15.75 -7.39 -7.87
CA MET A 171 14.81 -8.04 -6.96
C MET A 171 13.83 -8.94 -7.72
N ALA A 172 13.29 -8.48 -8.85
CA ALA A 172 12.37 -9.26 -9.67
C ALA A 172 13.05 -10.52 -10.23
N SER A 173 14.28 -10.40 -10.73
CA SER A 173 15.07 -11.55 -11.21
C SER A 173 15.37 -12.53 -10.09
N LEU A 174 15.70 -12.04 -8.89
CA LEU A 174 15.98 -12.90 -7.73
C LEU A 174 14.76 -13.74 -7.35
N VAL A 175 13.57 -13.11 -7.27
CA VAL A 175 12.31 -13.82 -6.98
C VAL A 175 11.99 -14.85 -8.06
N ALA A 176 12.21 -14.52 -9.34
CA ALA A 176 11.99 -15.46 -10.44
C ALA A 176 12.86 -16.72 -10.31
N ILE A 177 14.16 -16.55 -10.01
CA ILE A 177 15.10 -17.66 -9.81
C ILE A 177 14.73 -18.50 -8.57
N LEU A 178 14.33 -17.85 -7.46
CA LEU A 178 13.88 -18.58 -6.27
C LEU A 178 12.60 -19.38 -6.53
N THR A 179 11.70 -18.87 -7.38
CA THR A 179 10.46 -19.56 -7.76
C THR A 179 10.76 -20.78 -8.61
N THR A 180 11.65 -20.68 -9.61
CA THR A 180 12.04 -21.85 -10.42
C THR A 180 12.73 -22.92 -9.57
N PHE A 181 13.61 -22.51 -8.66
CA PHE A 181 14.25 -23.43 -7.72
C PHE A 181 13.22 -24.11 -6.79
N GLY A 182 12.26 -23.36 -6.24
CA GLY A 182 11.21 -23.90 -5.38
C GLY A 182 10.35 -24.96 -6.08
N ILE A 183 10.01 -24.73 -7.35
CA ILE A 183 9.27 -25.71 -8.17
C ILE A 183 10.09 -26.99 -8.36
N LEU A 184 11.38 -26.87 -8.68
CA LEU A 184 12.26 -28.03 -8.87
C LEU A 184 12.46 -28.82 -7.57
N ALA A 185 12.68 -28.14 -6.44
CA ALA A 185 12.83 -28.79 -5.15
C ALA A 185 11.56 -29.59 -4.78
N SER A 186 10.37 -29.02 -5.01
CA SER A 186 9.10 -29.72 -4.76
C SER A 186 9.00 -31.04 -5.52
N LEU A 187 9.47 -31.11 -6.78
CA LEU A 187 9.44 -32.32 -7.61
C LEU A 187 10.47 -33.38 -7.20
N VAL A 188 11.53 -33.02 -6.49
CA VAL A 188 12.60 -33.95 -6.09
C VAL A 188 12.29 -34.62 -4.76
N PHE A 189 11.53 -33.95 -3.89
CA PHE A 189 11.14 -34.47 -2.56
C PHE A 189 9.74 -35.10 -2.52
N GLU A 190 9.04 -35.10 -3.65
CA GLU A 190 7.85 -35.91 -3.91
C GLU A 190 8.24 -37.23 -4.58
#